data_AF-A0A915MLL4-F1
#
_entry.id   AF-A0A915MLL4-F1
#
_cell.length_a   1.000
_cell.length_b   1.000
_cell.length_c   1.000
_cell.angle_alpha   90.00
_cell.angle_beta   90.00
_cell.angle_gamma   90.00
#
_symmetry.space_group_name_H-M   'P 1'
#
loop_
_entity.id
_entity.type
_entity.pdbx_description
1 polymer ?
#
loop_
_entity_poly.entity_id
_entity_poly.type
_entity_poly.pdbx_seq_one_letter_code
_entity_poly.pdbx_strand_id
1 'polypeptide(L)' 'DGKGVQLTIKKKRAVNKPVKAKSTTIFTKDSRKVLKSVGSFIRTYKPSHAKLAQRRASQLLRTQKKIKSKGAKKTKAE' A
#
# COMPACT_ATOMS: atom_id res chain seq x y z
N ASP A 1 -14.87 -1.47 -1.70
CA ASP A 1 -13.56 -1.24 -1.05
C ASP A 1 -12.38 -1.96 -1.74
N GLY A 2 -12.07 -1.66 -3.01
CA GLY A 2 -11.11 -2.46 -3.80
C GLY A 2 -9.85 -1.72 -4.30
N LYS A 3 -9.66 -0.45 -3.91
CA LYS A 3 -8.56 0.40 -4.40
C LYS A 3 -7.92 1.15 -3.24
N GLY A 4 -6.59 1.31 -3.30
CA GLY A 4 -5.80 1.96 -2.26
C GLY A 4 -5.00 0.97 -1.42
N VAL A 5 -4.18 1.51 -0.51
CA VAL A 5 -3.29 0.71 0.35
C VAL A 5 -3.75 0.83 1.79
N GLN A 6 -4.00 -0.31 2.43
CA GLN A 6 -4.31 -0.38 3.85
C GLN A 6 -3.02 -0.59 4.65
N LEU A 7 -2.68 0.36 5.51
CA LEU A 7 -1.58 0.25 6.46
C LEU A 7 -2.13 -0.23 7.80
N THR A 8 -1.62 -1.35 8.29
CA THR A 8 -1.95 -1.87 9.63
C THR A 8 -0.71 -1.84 10.52
N ILE A 9 -0.85 -1.23 11.69
CA ILE A 9 0.19 -1.20 12.73
C ILE A 9 -0.28 -1.91 13.99
N LYS A 10 0.67 -2.49 14.71
CA LYS A 10 0.44 -3.00 16.07
C LYS A 10 0.56 -1.84 17.04
N LYS A 11 -0.42 -1.61 17.91
CA LYS A 11 -0.34 -0.61 18.97
C LYS A 11 0.65 -1.09 20.03
N LYS A 12 1.42 -0.16 20.61
CA LYS A 12 2.29 -0.45 21.76
C LYS A 12 1.50 -0.81 23.02
N ARG A 13 0.28 -0.28 23.15
CA ARG A 13 -0.66 -0.58 24.24
C ARG A 13 -1.60 -1.72 23.84
N ALA A 14 -2.16 -2.40 24.84
CA ALA A 14 -3.14 -3.49 24.65
C ALA A 14 -2.59 -4.71 23.87
N VAL A 15 -1.32 -5.07 24.12
CA VAL A 15 -0.62 -6.17 23.42
C VAL A 15 -1.30 -7.53 23.66
N ASN A 16 -1.86 -7.74 24.85
CA ASN A 16 -2.61 -8.93 25.24
C ASN A 16 -4.09 -8.92 24.78
N LYS A 17 -4.56 -7.85 24.14
CA LYS A 17 -5.94 -7.73 23.65
C LYS A 17 -5.92 -7.75 22.13
N PRO A 18 -5.94 -8.94 21.48
CA PRO A 18 -5.67 -9.09 20.05
C PRO A 18 -6.59 -8.26 19.15
N VAL A 19 -7.86 -8.11 19.54
CA VAL A 19 -8.85 -7.30 18.81
C VAL A 19 -8.48 -5.81 18.81
N LYS A 20 -7.99 -5.28 19.94
CA LYS A 20 -7.67 -3.84 20.10
C LYS A 20 -6.22 -3.50 19.73
N ALA A 21 -5.36 -4.52 19.57
CA ALA A 21 -3.94 -4.38 19.35
C ALA A 21 -3.55 -3.86 17.96
N LYS A 22 -4.48 -3.79 17.00
CA LYS A 22 -4.21 -3.32 15.64
C LYS A 22 -4.87 -1.96 15.39
N SER A 23 -4.20 -1.11 14.62
CA SER A 23 -4.76 0.13 14.09
C SER A 23 -4.58 0.13 12.59
N THR A 24 -5.62 0.53 11.87
CA THR A 24 -5.65 0.48 10.42
C THR A 24 -5.93 1.85 9.84
N THR A 25 -5.19 2.21 8.80
CA THR A 25 -5.39 3.45 8.04
C THR A 25 -5.42 3.12 6.55
N ILE A 26 -6.41 3.63 5.84
CA ILE A 26 -6.58 3.36 4.41
C ILE A 26 -6.12 4.59 3.62
N PHE A 27 -5.25 4.37 2.65
CA PHE A 27 -4.75 5.40 1.74
C PHE A 27 -5.32 5.19 0.33
N THR A 28 -6.24 6.07 -0.08
CA THR A 28 -6.91 6.02 -1.40
C THR A 28 -6.42 7.08 -2.38
N LYS A 29 -5.42 7.89 -1.99
CA LYS A 29 -4.87 9.01 -2.78
C LYS A 29 -3.98 8.54 -3.94
N ASP A 30 -3.45 9.50 -4.69
CA ASP A 30 -2.47 9.29 -5.77
C ASP A 30 -1.26 8.47 -5.32
N SER A 31 -0.74 7.62 -6.21
CA SER A 31 0.35 6.69 -5.87
C SER A 31 1.58 7.36 -5.23
N ARG A 32 2.03 8.53 -5.73
CA ARG A 32 3.17 9.24 -5.14
C ARG A 32 2.87 9.73 -3.72
N LYS A 33 1.66 10.27 -3.50
CA LYS A 33 1.22 10.75 -2.18
C LYS A 33 1.12 9.58 -1.20
N VAL A 34 0.57 8.44 -1.62
CA VAL A 34 0.49 7.22 -0.80
C VAL A 34 1.88 6.74 -0.40
N LEU A 35 2.83 6.63 -1.33
CA LEU A 35 4.18 6.19 -1.03
C LEU A 35 4.93 7.14 -0.08
N LYS A 36 4.74 8.46 -0.25
CA LYS A 36 5.29 9.48 0.65
C LYS A 36 4.70 9.35 2.05
N SER A 37 3.37 9.24 2.16
CA SER A 37 2.67 9.10 3.44
C SER A 37 3.04 7.81 4.17
N VAL A 38 3.06 6.66 3.48
CA VAL A 38 3.44 5.37 4.07
C VAL A 38 4.89 5.41 4.57
N GLY A 39 5.81 5.95 3.78
CA GLY A 39 7.21 6.07 4.18
C GLY A 39 7.42 6.99 5.38
N SER A 40 6.79 8.17 5.36
CA SER A 40 6.88 9.13 6.46
C SER A 40 6.30 8.55 7.75
N PHE A 41 5.14 7.91 7.68
CA PHE A 41 4.48 7.31 8.83
C PHE A 41 5.34 6.20 9.46
N ILE A 42 5.87 5.30 8.63
CA ILE A 42 6.66 4.17 9.13
C ILE A 42 8.04 4.62 9.58
N ARG A 43 8.60 5.69 9.01
CA ARG A 43 9.85 6.27 9.50
C ARG A 43 9.74 6.71 10.96
N THR A 44 8.61 7.30 11.35
CA THR A 44 8.32 7.68 12.74
C THR A 44 8.03 6.46 13.62
N TYR A 45 7.34 5.44 13.09
CA TYR A 45 6.93 4.27 13.89
C TYR A 45 8.03 3.20 14.05
N LYS A 46 8.66 2.79 12.93
CA LYS A 46 9.74 1.79 12.86
C LYS A 46 10.62 2.05 11.62
N PRO A 47 11.70 2.85 11.75
CA PRO A 47 12.47 3.37 10.61
C PRO A 47 13.09 2.27 9.74
N SER A 48 13.51 1.15 10.32
CA SER A 48 14.08 0.02 9.59
C SER A 48 13.13 -0.60 8.57
N HIS A 49 11.81 -0.45 8.76
CA HIS A 49 10.80 -1.02 7.87
C HIS A 49 10.28 0.00 6.83
N ALA A 50 10.69 1.27 6.89
CA ALA A 50 10.11 2.32 6.06
C ALA A 50 10.27 2.05 4.56
N LYS A 51 11.49 1.70 4.13
CA LYS A 51 11.79 1.39 2.72
C LYS A 51 11.09 0.11 2.25
N LEU A 52 11.05 -0.92 3.10
CA LEU A 52 10.36 -2.18 2.80
C LEU A 52 8.85 -1.96 2.59
N ALA A 53 8.23 -1.20 3.48
CA ALA A 53 6.80 -0.91 3.40
C ALA A 53 6.44 -0.02 2.20
N GLN A 54 7.29 0.96 1.85
CA GLN A 54 7.14 1.72 0.61
C GLN A 54 7.22 0.82 -0.63
N ARG A 55 8.17 -0.13 -0.67
CA ARG A 55 8.28 -1.11 -1.77
C ARG A 55 7.04 -1.99 -1.86
N ARG A 56 6.50 -2.44 -0.72
CA ARG A 56 5.28 -3.27 -0.69
C ARG A 56 4.05 -2.47 -1.12
N ALA A 57 3.92 -1.21 -0.68
CA ALA A 57 2.84 -0.33 -1.11
C ALA A 57 2.89 -0.05 -2.62
N SER A 58 4.09 0.12 -3.20
CA SER A 58 4.23 0.33 -4.65
C SER A 58 3.82 -0.92 -5.45
N GLN A 59 4.13 -2.11 -4.94
CA GLN A 59 3.69 -3.37 -5.53
C GLN A 59 2.17 -3.51 -5.50
N LEU A 60 1.51 -3.22 -4.37
CA LEU A 60 0.05 -3.26 -4.25
C LEU A 60 -0.65 -2.25 -5.16
N LEU A 61 -0.11 -1.03 -5.29
CA LEU A 61 -0.65 -0.05 -6.22
C LEU A 61 -0.48 -0.49 -7.69
N ARG A 62 0.57 -1.26 -8.01
CA ARG A 62 0.77 -1.83 -9.35
C ARG A 62 -0.22 -2.95 -9.64
N THR A 63 -0.51 -3.83 -8.70
CA THR A 63 -1.49 -4.92 -8.90
C THR A 63 -2.91 -4.39 -9.07
N GLN A 64 -3.22 -3.24 -8.47
CA GLN A 64 -4.52 -2.57 -8.62
C GLN A 64 -4.68 -1.82 -9.94
N LYS A 65 -3.59 -1.46 -10.61
CA LYS A 65 -3.68 -0.87 -11.95
C LYS A 65 -4.19 -1.94 -12.89
N LYS A 66 -5.22 -1.60 -13.68
CA LYS A 66 -5.69 -2.48 -14.77
C LYS A 66 -4.48 -2.94 -15.57
N ILE A 67 -4.22 -4.24 -15.57
CA ILE A 67 -3.19 -4.84 -16.41
C ILE A 67 -3.65 -4.51 -17.83
N LYS A 68 -2.94 -3.62 -18.53
CA LYS A 68 -3.09 -3.52 -19.99
C LYS A 68 -2.77 -4.92 -20.49
N SER A 69 -3.75 -5.61 -21.08
CA SER A 69 -3.51 -6.94 -21.63
C SER A 69 -2.25 -6.87 -22.50
N LYS A 70 -1.24 -7.68 -22.17
CA LYS A 70 -0.01 -7.83 -22.97
C LYS A 70 -0.29 -8.52 -24.32
N GLY A 71 -1.45 -8.26 -24.93
CA GLY A 71 -1.99 -9.03 -26.04
C GLY A 71 -2.90 -8.27 -26.99
N ALA A 72 -3.20 -6.98 -26.78
CA ALA A 72 -3.80 -6.16 -27.83
C ALA A 72 -2.72 -5.76 -28.85
N LYS A 73 -2.18 -6.76 -29.58
CA LYS A 73 -1.57 -6.50 -30.89
C LYS A 73 -2.65 -5.78 -31.68
N LYS A 74 -2.39 -4.53 -32.07
CA LYS A 74 -3.13 -3.89 -33.14
C LYS A 74 -2.88 -4.75 -34.39
N THR A 75 -3.77 -5.66 -34.71
CA THR A 75 -3.90 -6.10 -36.10
C THR A 75 -4.32 -4.85 -36.86
N LYS A 76 -3.42 -4.35 -37.71
CA LYS A 76 -3.82 -3.44 -38.78
C LYS A 76 -4.86 -4.23 -39.59
N ALA A 77 -6.10 -3.75 -39.62
CA ALA A 77 -7.02 -4.15 -40.66
C ALA A 77 -6.57 -3.42 -41.93
N GLU A 78 -6.30 -4.20 -42.98
CA GLU A 78 -6.24 -3.74 -44.38
C GLU A 78 -7.54 -3.03 -44.78
#